data_AF-A0A101PEZ8-F1
#
_entry.id   AF-A0A101PEZ8-F1
#
_cell.length_a   1.000
_cell.length_b   1.000
_cell.length_c   1.000
_cell.angle_alpha   90.00
_cell.angle_beta   90.00
_cell.angle_gamma   90.00
#
_symmetry.space_group_name_H-M   'P 1'
#
loop_
_entity.id
_entity.type
_entity.pdbx_description
1 polymer ?
#
loop_
_entity_poly.entity_id
_entity_poly.type
_entity_poly.pdbx_seq_one_letter_code
_entity_poly.pdbx_strand_id
1 'polypeptide(L)'
;MASIRTARVLAAVAALPLAAALFSGVATADNGSLADNGSSANTGVAGIIGSGVGHDNFGNSSTTQQNAVGNGASNQSNTAQVNDSAFAPIQQGNENVAIHFTHLW
;
A
#
# COMPACT_ATOMS: atom_id res chain seq x y z
N MET A 1 -59.53 -1.91 17.25
CA MET A 1 -58.30 -2.69 17.53
C MET A 1 -57.60 -3.29 16.29
N ALA A 2 -58.24 -3.36 15.12
CA ALA A 2 -57.62 -3.92 13.91
C ALA A 2 -56.71 -2.91 13.16
N SER A 3 -57.07 -1.62 13.08
CA SER A 3 -56.31 -0.62 12.30
C SER A 3 -54.89 -0.36 12.82
N ILE A 4 -54.69 -0.40 14.14
CA ILE A 4 -53.36 -0.26 14.76
C ILE A 4 -52.45 -1.44 14.42
N ARG A 5 -53.00 -2.65 14.29
CA ARG A 5 -52.22 -3.83 13.88
C ARG A 5 -51.69 -3.67 12.47
N THR A 6 -52.53 -3.23 11.54
CA THR A 6 -52.12 -3.01 10.15
C THR A 6 -51.08 -1.89 10.05
N ALA A 7 -51.26 -0.78 10.78
CA ALA A 7 -50.31 0.32 10.81
C ALA A 7 -48.93 -0.10 11.36
N ARG A 8 -48.89 -0.92 12.42
CA ARG A 8 -47.64 -1.45 13.00
C ARG A 8 -46.91 -2.40 12.06
N VAL A 9 -47.64 -3.24 11.33
CA VAL A 9 -47.05 -4.15 10.34
C VAL A 9 -46.44 -3.37 9.18
N LEU A 10 -47.14 -2.36 8.66
CA LEU A 10 -46.62 -1.48 7.62
C LEU A 10 -45.36 -0.73 8.08
N ALA A 11 -45.36 -0.22 9.31
CA ALA A 11 -44.18 0.43 9.88
C ALA A 11 -42.98 -0.54 10.02
N ALA A 12 -43.23 -1.79 10.41
CA ALA A 12 -42.17 -2.81 10.51
C ALA A 12 -41.57 -3.15 9.14
N VAL A 13 -42.42 -3.29 8.11
CA VAL A 13 -41.96 -3.55 6.73
C VAL A 13 -41.20 -2.34 6.17
N ALA A 14 -41.67 -1.12 6.43
CA ALA A 14 -41.02 0.10 6.00
C ALA A 14 -39.64 0.33 6.66
N ALA A 15 -39.40 -0.25 7.84
CA ALA A 15 -38.12 -0.15 8.54
C ALA A 15 -37.06 -1.16 8.04
N LEU A 16 -37.44 -2.16 7.23
CA LEU A 16 -36.53 -3.20 6.74
C LEU A 16 -35.34 -2.67 5.93
N PRO A 17 -35.47 -1.68 5.03
CA PRO A 17 -34.32 -1.15 4.28
C PRO A 17 -33.29 -0.45 5.20
N LEU A 18 -33.77 0.28 6.20
CA LEU A 18 -32.91 0.94 7.19
C LEU A 18 -32.20 -0.10 8.07
N ALA A 19 -32.93 -1.13 8.51
CA ALA A 19 -32.35 -2.23 9.27
C ALA A 19 -31.29 -2.98 8.43
N ALA A 20 -31.57 -3.25 7.16
CA ALA A 20 -30.60 -3.86 6.26
C ALA A 20 -29.34 -3.00 6.16
N ALA A 21 -29.45 -1.69 5.91
CA ALA A 21 -28.29 -0.80 5.84
C ALA A 21 -27.48 -0.73 7.15
N LEU A 22 -28.16 -0.70 8.31
CA LEU A 22 -27.51 -0.62 9.61
C LEU A 22 -26.80 -1.93 10.00
N PHE A 23 -27.39 -3.08 9.63
CA PHE A 23 -26.88 -4.40 10.01
C PHE A 23 -26.03 -5.08 8.92
N SER A 24 -26.00 -4.55 7.69
CA SER A 24 -25.15 -5.08 6.61
C SER A 24 -23.79 -4.37 6.50
N GLY A 25 -23.49 -3.42 7.38
CA GLY A 25 -22.24 -2.67 7.33
C GLY A 25 -21.02 -3.54 7.66
N VAL A 26 -20.16 -3.78 6.67
CA VAL A 26 -18.78 -4.25 6.88
C VAL A 26 -17.91 -3.00 7.03
N ALA A 27 -17.10 -2.94 8.09
CA ALA A 27 -16.06 -1.92 8.21
C ALA A 27 -14.97 -2.21 7.16
N THR A 28 -15.10 -1.61 5.97
CA THR A 28 -14.07 -1.69 4.93
C THR A 28 -13.02 -0.63 5.22
N ALA A 29 -11.77 -1.03 5.43
CA ALA A 29 -10.65 -0.10 5.35
C ALA A 29 -10.50 0.32 3.89
N ASP A 30 -11.05 1.49 3.54
CA ASP A 30 -10.94 2.04 2.19
C ASP A 30 -9.54 2.63 1.99
N ASN A 31 -8.93 2.29 0.86
CA ASN A 31 -7.59 2.71 0.48
C ASN A 31 -7.60 4.06 -0.28
N GLY A 32 -8.69 4.82 -0.19
CA GLY A 32 -8.91 6.09 -0.88
C GLY A 32 -9.32 5.97 -2.35
N SER A 33 -9.45 4.74 -2.89
CA SER A 33 -9.70 4.47 -4.31
C SER A 33 -11.08 4.90 -4.80
N LEU A 34 -12.00 5.24 -3.88
CA LEU A 34 -13.36 5.67 -4.18
C LEU A 34 -13.44 7.21 -4.31
N ALA A 35 -12.62 7.77 -5.20
CA ALA A 35 -12.70 9.19 -5.56
C ALA A 35 -13.46 9.33 -6.89
N ASP A 36 -14.70 9.81 -6.83
CA ASP A 36 -15.54 10.01 -8.01
C ASP A 36 -15.37 11.43 -8.58
N ASN A 37 -15.52 11.54 -9.91
CA ASN A 37 -15.71 12.77 -10.69
C ASN A 37 -14.63 13.86 -10.57
N GLY A 38 -13.44 13.60 -11.14
CA GLY A 38 -12.40 14.61 -11.40
C GLY A 38 -11.34 14.74 -10.31
N SER A 39 -11.50 14.03 -9.19
CA SER A 39 -10.42 13.81 -8.24
C SER A 39 -9.56 12.65 -8.76
N SER A 40 -8.31 12.91 -9.11
CA SER A 40 -7.35 11.82 -9.34
C SER A 40 -7.34 10.96 -8.08
N ALA A 41 -7.89 9.74 -8.13
CA ALA A 41 -7.66 8.72 -7.12
C ALA A 41 -6.17 8.33 -7.18
N ASN A 42 -5.31 9.24 -6.75
CA ASN A 42 -3.86 9.10 -6.67
C ASN A 42 -3.51 8.28 -5.44
N THR A 43 -4.21 7.16 -5.27
CA THR A 43 -4.28 6.44 -4.01
C THR A 43 -3.21 5.39 -4.05
N GLY A 44 -1.97 5.87 -3.95
CA GLY A 44 -0.85 5.01 -3.67
C GLY A 44 -0.99 4.47 -2.27
N VAL A 45 -1.56 3.28 -2.12
CA VAL A 45 -1.43 2.54 -0.89
C VAL A 45 -0.33 1.52 -1.05
N ALA A 46 0.69 1.66 -0.23
CA ALA A 46 1.76 0.71 -0.13
C ALA A 46 1.87 0.27 1.33
N GLY A 47 1.69 -1.02 1.52
CA GLY A 47 1.78 -1.68 2.82
C GLY A 47 2.89 -2.71 2.78
N ILE A 48 3.63 -2.80 3.87
CA ILE A 48 4.47 -3.95 4.15
C ILE A 48 3.79 -4.72 5.28
N ILE A 49 3.32 -5.94 4.99
CA ILE A 49 2.77 -6.85 6.00
C ILE A 49 3.75 -8.02 6.13
N GLY A 50 4.42 -8.12 7.29
CA GLY A 50 5.40 -9.18 7.57
C GLY A 50 6.76 -8.96 6.90
N SER A 51 7.46 -7.88 7.27
CA SER A 51 8.83 -7.60 6.80
C SER A 51 9.89 -8.01 7.81
N GLY A 52 11.10 -8.23 7.28
CA GLY A 52 12.26 -8.57 8.07
C GLY A 52 12.34 -10.07 8.34
N VAL A 53 12.92 -10.42 9.49
CA VAL A 53 13.16 -11.81 9.90
C VAL A 53 12.32 -12.15 11.12
N GLY A 54 11.71 -13.34 11.12
CA GLY A 54 10.86 -13.80 12.22
C GLY A 54 11.61 -14.47 13.38
N HIS A 55 12.89 -14.79 13.18
CA HIS A 55 13.81 -15.43 14.14
C HIS A 55 15.24 -14.91 13.89
N ASP A 56 16.26 -15.64 14.29
CA ASP A 56 17.66 -15.20 14.18
C ASP A 56 18.08 -14.93 12.73
N ASN A 57 18.82 -13.83 12.54
CA ASN A 57 19.43 -13.45 11.26
C ASN A 57 20.91 -13.13 11.47
N PHE A 58 21.77 -13.98 10.91
CA PHE A 58 23.22 -13.80 10.91
C PHE A 58 23.73 -13.07 9.66
N GLY A 59 22.79 -12.65 8.79
CA GLY A 59 23.04 -12.03 7.50
C GLY A 59 22.39 -10.65 7.39
N ASN A 60 22.06 -10.27 6.16
CA ASN A 60 21.34 -9.04 5.86
C ASN A 60 19.86 -9.30 5.59
N SER A 61 19.01 -8.42 6.11
CA SER A 61 17.58 -8.42 5.84
C SER A 61 17.15 -7.01 5.47
N SER A 62 16.76 -6.82 4.22
CA SER A 62 16.28 -5.55 3.72
C SER A 62 14.85 -5.67 3.21
N THR A 63 14.06 -4.64 3.43
CA THR A 63 12.75 -4.51 2.81
C THR A 63 12.63 -3.10 2.25
N THR A 64 12.40 -3.03 0.95
CA THR A 64 12.22 -1.78 0.23
C THR A 64 10.77 -1.68 -0.20
N GLN A 65 10.06 -0.67 0.29
CA GLN A 65 8.75 -0.31 -0.22
C GLN A 65 8.87 0.89 -1.13
N GLN A 66 8.21 0.84 -2.28
CA GLN A 66 8.14 1.96 -3.20
C GLN A 66 6.73 2.15 -3.70
N ASN A 67 6.31 3.41 -3.74
CA ASN A 67 4.99 3.81 -4.18
C ASN A 67 5.10 5.18 -4.86
N ALA A 68 4.94 5.20 -6.17
CA ALA A 68 4.93 6.43 -6.96
C ALA A 68 3.62 6.46 -7.74
N VAL A 69 2.73 7.36 -7.35
CA VAL A 69 1.42 7.51 -7.98
C VAL A 69 1.24 8.97 -8.36
N GLY A 70 0.77 9.19 -9.57
CA GLY A 70 0.46 10.51 -10.11
C GLY A 70 1.22 10.79 -11.38
N ASN A 71 0.73 11.76 -12.15
CA ASN A 71 1.36 12.12 -13.40
C ASN A 71 2.76 12.73 -13.13
N GLY A 72 3.80 12.16 -13.74
CA GLY A 72 5.19 12.54 -13.48
C GLY A 72 5.81 11.92 -12.24
N ALA A 73 5.12 10.99 -11.56
CA ALA A 73 5.69 10.28 -10.42
C ALA A 73 6.77 9.31 -10.90
N SER A 74 7.93 9.34 -10.24
CA SER A 74 9.00 8.36 -10.42
C SER A 74 9.45 7.89 -9.04
N ASN A 75 9.93 6.66 -8.98
CA ASN A 75 10.56 6.14 -7.78
C ASN A 75 11.85 5.46 -8.17
N GLN A 76 12.88 5.62 -7.35
CA GLN A 76 14.19 5.02 -7.52
C GLN A 76 14.63 4.50 -6.18
N SER A 77 15.06 3.24 -6.14
CA SER A 77 15.62 2.63 -4.94
C SER A 77 16.86 1.87 -5.31
N ASN A 78 17.99 2.34 -4.80
CA ASN A 78 19.25 1.65 -4.94
C ASN A 78 19.59 1.12 -3.55
N THR A 79 19.41 -0.18 -3.33
CA THR A 79 19.70 -0.82 -2.04
C THR A 79 20.81 -1.84 -2.22
N ALA A 80 21.88 -1.70 -1.45
CA ALA A 80 22.97 -2.64 -1.37
C ALA A 80 23.13 -3.09 0.08
N GLN A 81 23.36 -4.38 0.24
CA GLN A 81 23.47 -5.04 1.52
C GLN A 81 24.72 -5.91 1.44
N VAL A 82 25.71 -5.64 2.29
CA VAL A 82 26.95 -6.44 2.37
C VAL A 82 27.04 -7.04 3.76
N ASN A 83 27.31 -8.33 3.82
CA ASN A 83 27.56 -9.09 5.04
C ASN A 83 28.82 -9.92 4.77
N ASP A 84 29.71 -10.00 5.76
CA ASP A 84 30.99 -10.71 5.67
C ASP A 84 31.89 -10.33 4.48
N SER A 85 32.26 -9.05 4.36
CA SER A 85 33.27 -8.62 3.37
C SER A 85 34.37 -7.74 3.96
N ALA A 86 35.62 -8.07 3.63
CA ALA A 86 36.81 -7.25 3.94
C ALA A 86 36.94 -6.02 3.02
N PHE A 87 36.44 -6.10 1.79
CA PHE A 87 36.39 -5.00 0.83
C PHE A 87 35.13 -5.09 -0.01
N ALA A 88 34.28 -4.06 0.06
CA ALA A 88 33.06 -4.00 -0.74
C ALA A 88 32.87 -2.58 -1.32
N PRO A 89 33.48 -2.28 -2.48
CA PRO A 89 33.20 -1.05 -3.18
C PRO A 89 31.77 -1.13 -3.74
N ILE A 90 30.87 -0.32 -3.18
CA ILE A 90 29.47 -0.24 -3.59
C ILE A 90 29.26 1.09 -4.28
N GLN A 91 28.73 1.06 -5.51
CA GLN A 91 28.27 2.24 -6.23
C GLN A 91 26.76 2.14 -6.44
N GLN A 92 26.00 2.83 -5.58
CA GLN A 92 24.53 2.91 -5.63
C GLN A 92 24.03 4.22 -6.25
N GLY A 93 24.81 4.80 -7.17
CA GLY A 93 24.42 6.02 -7.89
C GLY A 93 23.48 5.73 -9.06
N ASN A 94 22.76 6.75 -9.52
CA ASN A 94 22.00 6.75 -10.78
C ASN A 94 22.81 7.35 -11.94
N GLU A 95 24.13 7.47 -11.75
CA GLU A 95 25.04 8.20 -12.63
C GLU A 95 25.61 7.28 -13.71
N ASN A 96 25.88 7.84 -14.90
CA ASN A 96 26.66 7.14 -15.93
C ASN A 96 28.15 7.17 -15.54
N VAL A 97 28.70 6.00 -15.20
CA VAL A 97 30.13 5.87 -14.90
C VAL A 97 30.91 5.60 -16.19
N ALA A 98 31.69 6.58 -16.64
CA ALA A 98 32.65 6.40 -17.73
C ALA A 98 33.98 5.91 -17.16
N ILE A 99 34.34 4.64 -17.44
CA ILE A 99 35.62 4.06 -17.03
C ILE A 99 36.60 4.19 -18.18
N HIS A 100 37.61 5.02 -18.00
CA HIS A 100 38.72 5.16 -18.94
C HIS A 100 39.92 4.39 -18.41
N PHE A 101 40.32 3.34 -19.15
CA PHE A 101 41.59 2.67 -18.91
C PHE A 101 42.69 3.42 -19.64
N THR A 102 43.69 3.89 -18.90
CA THR A 102 44.96 4.33 -19.47
C THR A 102 45.99 3.23 -19.27
N HIS A 103 46.86 3.02 -20.24
CA HIS A 103 47.97 2.10 -20.08
C HIS A 103 48.91 2.68 -19.02
N LEU A 104 48.99 1.99 -17.88
CA LEU A 104 50.15 2.05 -17.02
C LEU A 104 51.20 1.20 -17.72
N TRP A 105 52.20 1.88 -18.31
CA TRP A 105 53.31 1.39 -19.15
C TRP A 105 52.97 0.90 -20.57
#